data_AF-A0A7S2R1M3-F1
#
_entry.id   AF-A0A7S2R1M3-F1
#
_cell.length_a   1.000
_cell.length_b   1.000
_cell.length_c   1.000
_cell.angle_alpha   90.00
_cell.angle_beta   90.00
_cell.angle_gamma   90.00
#
_symmetry.space_group_name_H-M   'P 1'
#
loop_
_entity.id
_entity.type
_entity.pdbx_description
1 polymer ?
#
loop_
_entity_poly.entity_id
_entity_poly.type
_entity_poly.pdbx_seq_one_letter_code
_entity_poly.pdbx_strand_id
1 'polypeptide(L)'
;VLSDKLAGKDRMALPSLIAVGAVHQHLLKTQQRPKAAIFAEVGDCKEVHDYATIVGYGCDGVCPYVAYEALCKMNADGMVAARSKSEFSNDEILTNYRKAAAKGLLKVMSKMGISTLQSYKGAQVFEAVGLADEIVDRCFTGTTTRIQGTGFEALYRDLERLHDEAYPETTSDHSPLVRNDGQFHYRDGEEAHLNTPQGMVNLQLAARTNSREAYKEFARITNEQNKKVTLRGQLKFKFDPSRAVPLNEVEPVSKIVKRFNTGAMSL
;
A
#
# COMPACT_ATOMS: atom_id res chain seq x y z
N VAL A 1 -1.19 26.60 0.71
CA VAL A 1 -0.34 25.49 0.26
C VAL A 1 0.11 24.73 1.48
N LEU A 2 -0.05 23.41 1.50
CA LEU A 2 0.51 22.52 2.51
C LEU A 2 1.80 21.94 1.94
N SER A 3 2.91 22.05 2.67
CA SER A 3 4.23 21.65 2.17
C SER A 3 5.05 20.96 3.24
N ASP A 4 5.71 19.87 2.87
CA ASP A 4 6.69 19.13 3.69
C ASP A 4 8.14 19.46 3.30
N LYS A 5 8.39 20.44 2.41
CA LYS A 5 9.75 20.84 1.98
C LYS A 5 10.71 21.23 3.10
N LEU A 6 10.19 21.65 4.26
CA LEU A 6 11.00 21.99 5.43
C LEU A 6 11.34 20.78 6.30
N ALA A 7 10.94 19.57 5.90
CA ALA A 7 11.40 18.36 6.54
C ALA A 7 12.92 18.23 6.39
N GLY A 8 13.56 17.75 7.44
CA GLY A 8 15.01 17.72 7.58
C GLY A 8 15.37 17.07 8.90
N LYS A 9 16.66 16.95 9.23
CA LYS A 9 17.14 16.25 10.44
C LYS A 9 16.36 16.61 11.72
N ASP A 10 16.02 17.88 11.92
CA ASP A 10 15.34 18.37 13.12
C ASP A 10 13.80 18.49 12.97
N ARG A 11 13.24 18.01 11.85
CA ARG A 11 11.82 18.16 11.54
C ARG A 11 11.28 17.01 10.69
N MET A 12 10.42 16.19 11.30
CA MET A 12 9.68 15.14 10.59
C MET A 12 8.66 15.71 9.60
N ALA A 13 8.49 15.02 8.48
CA ALA A 13 7.41 15.28 7.53
C ALA A 13 6.10 14.65 8.05
N LEU A 14 5.00 15.41 8.02
CA LEU A 14 3.67 14.84 8.24
C LEU A 14 3.18 14.17 6.96
N PRO A 15 2.55 12.98 7.03
CA PRO A 15 1.93 12.35 5.87
C PRO A 15 0.97 13.32 5.17
N SER A 16 1.17 13.51 3.87
CA SER A 16 0.45 14.53 3.11
C SER A 16 -1.05 14.32 3.13
N LEU A 17 -1.48 13.07 3.03
CA LEU A 17 -2.88 12.66 3.05
C LEU A 17 -3.57 13.06 4.37
N ILE A 18 -2.89 12.85 5.50
CA ILE A 18 -3.41 13.21 6.83
C ILE A 18 -3.52 14.73 6.97
N ALA A 19 -2.49 15.46 6.54
CA ALA A 19 -2.46 16.92 6.58
C ALA A 19 -3.57 17.54 5.71
N VAL A 20 -3.68 17.09 4.45
CA VAL A 20 -4.73 17.53 3.51
C VAL A 20 -6.11 17.18 4.06
N GLY A 21 -6.32 15.93 4.49
CA GLY A 21 -7.61 15.48 5.02
C GLY A 21 -8.04 16.30 6.23
N ALA A 22 -7.16 16.48 7.21
CA ALA A 22 -7.46 17.29 8.41
C ALA A 22 -7.85 18.73 8.07
N VAL A 23 -7.08 19.40 7.20
CA VAL A 23 -7.37 20.78 6.78
C VAL A 23 -8.68 20.83 5.98
N HIS A 24 -8.89 19.88 5.07
CA HIS A 24 -10.12 19.79 4.29
C HIS A 24 -11.36 19.65 5.18
N GLN A 25 -11.34 18.71 6.12
CA GLN A 25 -12.44 18.49 7.06
C GLN A 25 -12.68 19.70 7.96
N HIS A 26 -11.61 20.34 8.44
CA HIS A 26 -11.74 21.55 9.25
C HIS A 26 -12.38 22.71 8.47
N LEU A 27 -11.98 22.91 7.21
CA LEU A 27 -12.57 23.95 6.35
C LEU A 27 -14.02 23.64 5.97
N LEU A 28 -14.40 22.36 5.86
CA LEU A 28 -15.81 21.98 5.70
C LEU A 28 -16.62 22.30 6.96
N LYS A 29 -16.14 21.89 8.13
CA LYS A 29 -16.80 22.12 9.44
C LYS A 29 -16.98 23.61 9.74
N THR A 30 -16.04 24.46 9.31
CA THR A 30 -16.09 25.93 9.49
C THR A 30 -16.71 26.68 8.32
N GLN A 31 -17.23 25.97 7.29
CA GLN A 31 -17.83 26.56 6.08
C GLN A 31 -16.90 27.49 5.28
N GLN A 32 -15.59 27.26 5.37
CA GLN A 32 -14.56 28.04 4.68
C GLN A 32 -14.03 27.36 3.42
N ARG A 33 -14.36 26.08 3.19
CA ARG A 33 -13.84 25.30 2.04
C ARG A 33 -14.05 25.97 0.66
N PRO A 34 -15.17 26.65 0.36
CA PRO A 34 -15.34 27.36 -0.91
C PRO A 34 -14.44 28.59 -1.07
N LYS A 35 -13.91 29.14 0.03
CA LYS A 35 -13.10 30.37 0.05
C LYS A 35 -11.61 30.12 -0.18
N ALA A 36 -11.17 28.86 -0.13
CA ALA A 36 -9.76 28.51 -0.21
C ALA A 36 -9.53 27.24 -1.03
N ALA A 37 -8.47 27.24 -1.83
CA ALA A 37 -7.95 26.05 -2.48
C ALA A 37 -6.81 25.42 -1.67
N ILE A 38 -6.75 24.09 -1.65
CA ILE A 38 -5.73 23.31 -0.96
C ILE A 38 -4.79 22.73 -2.02
N PHE A 39 -3.59 23.29 -2.10
CA PHE A 39 -2.49 22.72 -2.88
C PHE A 39 -1.52 22.00 -1.95
N ALA A 40 -1.05 20.83 -2.36
CA ALA A 40 -0.09 20.01 -1.62
C ALA A 40 1.25 19.97 -2.38
N GLU A 41 2.32 20.42 -1.75
CA GLU A 41 3.70 20.26 -2.23
C GLU A 41 4.39 19.22 -1.35
N VAL A 42 4.50 18.00 -1.86
CA VAL A 42 4.69 16.81 -1.01
C VAL A 42 5.70 15.83 -1.58
N GLY A 43 6.45 15.17 -0.70
CA GLY A 43 7.46 14.19 -1.07
C GLY A 43 6.97 12.74 -1.11
N ASP A 44 5.87 12.43 -0.44
CA ASP A 44 5.32 11.08 -0.29
C ASP A 44 4.34 10.67 -1.40
N CYS A 45 3.95 11.59 -2.30
CA CYS A 45 3.04 11.32 -3.41
C CYS A 45 3.81 10.92 -4.68
N LYS A 46 3.84 9.62 -5.00
CA LYS A 46 4.63 9.09 -6.13
C LYS A 46 3.85 8.11 -7.03
N GLU A 47 2.87 7.42 -6.48
CA GLU A 47 2.05 6.42 -7.16
C GLU A 47 0.66 6.94 -7.50
N VAL A 48 0.02 6.30 -8.47
CA VAL A 48 -1.35 6.64 -8.90
C VAL A 48 -2.34 6.66 -7.74
N HIS A 49 -2.17 5.75 -6.77
CA HIS A 49 -3.05 5.68 -5.61
C HIS A 49 -2.89 6.89 -4.68
N ASP A 50 -1.67 7.40 -4.50
CA ASP A 50 -1.41 8.61 -3.68
C ASP A 50 -2.15 9.83 -4.24
N TYR A 51 -2.11 10.01 -5.57
CA TYR A 51 -2.87 11.08 -6.23
C TYR A 51 -4.39 10.87 -6.08
N ALA A 52 -4.85 9.62 -6.20
CA ALA A 52 -6.26 9.30 -6.07
C ALA A 52 -6.78 9.58 -4.66
N THR A 53 -6.05 9.17 -3.62
CA THR A 53 -6.44 9.42 -2.23
C THR A 53 -6.37 10.91 -1.92
N ILE A 54 -5.24 11.58 -2.14
CA ILE A 54 -5.08 12.99 -1.75
C ILE A 54 -6.11 13.91 -2.43
N VAL A 55 -6.45 13.67 -3.70
CA VAL A 55 -7.53 14.40 -4.39
C VAL A 55 -8.91 13.98 -3.86
N GLY A 56 -9.14 12.68 -3.68
CA GLY A 56 -10.40 12.15 -3.12
C GLY A 56 -10.72 12.67 -1.72
N TYR A 57 -9.70 13.10 -0.96
CA TYR A 57 -9.81 13.74 0.35
C TYR A 57 -9.65 15.27 0.31
N GLY A 58 -9.78 15.89 -0.87
CA GLY A 58 -10.07 17.32 -0.98
C GLY A 58 -8.93 18.21 -1.45
N CYS A 59 -7.80 17.65 -1.89
CA CYS A 59 -6.73 18.41 -2.54
C CYS A 59 -7.17 18.96 -3.92
N ASP A 60 -6.85 20.21 -4.21
CA ASP A 60 -7.11 20.86 -5.50
C ASP A 60 -5.96 20.72 -6.50
N GLY A 61 -4.73 20.48 -6.02
CA GLY A 61 -3.57 20.28 -6.87
C GLY A 61 -2.36 19.77 -6.11
N VAL A 62 -1.57 18.91 -6.74
CA VAL A 62 -0.44 18.21 -6.12
C VAL A 62 0.84 18.54 -6.87
N CYS A 63 1.88 18.93 -6.14
CA CYS A 63 3.25 19.10 -6.59
C CYS A 63 4.13 18.02 -5.93
N PRO A 64 4.40 16.90 -6.64
CA PRO A 64 5.15 15.75 -6.11
C PRO A 64 6.66 15.97 -6.25
N TYR A 65 7.21 16.97 -5.54
CA TYR A 65 8.56 17.47 -5.86
C TYR A 65 9.66 16.39 -5.69
N VAL A 66 9.60 15.54 -4.67
CA VAL A 66 10.60 14.47 -4.48
C VAL A 66 10.57 13.47 -5.62
N ALA A 67 9.39 13.14 -6.16
CA ALA A 67 9.28 12.25 -7.32
C ALA A 67 9.94 12.88 -8.56
N TYR A 68 9.76 14.20 -8.76
CA TYR A 68 10.41 14.92 -9.86
C TYR A 68 11.94 14.94 -9.69
N GLU A 69 12.44 15.26 -8.49
CA GLU A 69 13.88 15.27 -8.20
C GLU A 69 14.49 13.88 -8.39
N ALA A 70 13.82 12.83 -7.91
CA ALA A 70 14.26 11.45 -8.08
C ALA A 70 14.35 11.06 -9.56
N LEU A 71 13.36 11.43 -10.38
CA LEU A 71 13.36 11.16 -11.82
C LEU A 71 14.49 11.90 -12.54
N CYS A 72 14.70 13.18 -12.22
CA CYS A 72 15.80 13.98 -12.77
C CYS A 72 17.16 13.39 -12.39
N LYS A 73 17.32 12.95 -11.13
CA LYS A 73 18.54 12.28 -10.66
C LYS A 73 18.79 10.96 -11.39
N MET A 74 17.77 10.12 -11.52
CA MET A 74 17.84 8.85 -12.27
C MET A 74 18.21 9.07 -13.74
N ASN A 75 17.75 10.18 -14.33
CA ASN A 75 18.12 10.53 -15.69
C ASN A 75 19.59 10.97 -15.80
N ALA A 76 20.03 11.83 -14.88
CA ALA A 76 21.42 12.29 -14.80
C ALA A 76 22.40 11.13 -14.57
N ASP A 77 21.99 10.12 -13.81
CA ASP A 77 22.77 8.89 -13.56
C ASP A 77 22.73 7.90 -14.75
N GLY A 78 22.05 8.23 -15.85
CA GLY A 78 21.93 7.37 -17.04
C GLY A 78 21.02 6.15 -16.88
N MET A 79 20.34 6.01 -15.73
CA MET A 79 19.48 4.85 -15.44
C MET A 79 18.27 4.76 -16.37
N VAL A 80 17.71 5.92 -16.73
CA VAL A 80 16.56 5.98 -17.65
C VAL A 80 16.97 5.48 -19.03
N ALA A 81 18.04 6.02 -19.60
CA ALA A 81 18.56 5.63 -20.91
C ALA A 81 18.94 4.14 -20.96
N ALA A 82 19.57 3.62 -19.90
CA ALA A 82 19.93 2.21 -19.80
C ALA A 82 18.70 1.27 -19.90
N ARG A 83 17.55 1.69 -19.36
CA ARG A 83 16.31 0.88 -19.37
C ARG A 83 15.46 1.10 -20.61
N SER A 84 15.31 2.34 -21.05
CA SER A 84 14.47 2.72 -22.19
C SER A 84 15.17 2.45 -23.54
N LYS A 85 16.50 2.36 -23.55
CA LYS A 85 17.35 2.37 -24.76
C LYS A 85 17.19 3.67 -25.57
N SER A 86 16.82 4.77 -24.92
CA SER A 86 16.62 6.08 -25.54
C SER A 86 16.93 7.20 -24.55
N GLU A 87 17.56 8.27 -25.03
CA GLU A 87 17.79 9.48 -24.23
C GLU A 87 16.52 10.32 -24.13
N PHE A 88 16.33 10.96 -22.99
CA PHE A 88 15.22 11.87 -22.73
C PHE A 88 15.74 13.11 -22.02
N SER A 89 15.20 14.26 -22.39
CA SER A 89 15.34 15.47 -21.56
C SER A 89 14.54 15.34 -20.27
N ASN A 90 14.93 16.11 -19.24
CA ASN A 90 14.18 16.13 -17.98
C ASN A 90 12.71 16.55 -18.21
N ASP A 91 12.47 17.52 -19.08
CA ASP A 91 11.11 17.99 -19.39
C ASP A 91 10.23 16.89 -20.02
N GLU A 92 10.80 16.06 -20.88
CA GLU A 92 10.11 14.91 -21.46
C GLU A 92 9.77 13.87 -20.38
N ILE A 93 10.71 13.58 -19.47
CA ILE A 93 10.48 12.64 -18.37
C ILE A 93 9.36 13.12 -17.45
N LEU A 94 9.41 14.38 -17.02
CA LEU A 94 8.38 14.97 -16.17
C LEU A 94 7.02 15.01 -16.87
N THR A 95 7.00 15.30 -18.17
CA THR A 95 5.78 15.26 -18.99
C THR A 95 5.20 13.85 -19.09
N ASN A 96 6.04 12.85 -19.33
CA ASN A 96 5.63 11.45 -19.39
C ASN A 96 5.11 10.96 -18.04
N TYR A 97 5.76 11.32 -16.94
CA TYR A 97 5.31 10.99 -15.59
C TYR A 97 3.93 11.60 -15.29
N ARG A 98 3.73 12.91 -15.53
CA ARG A 98 2.43 13.57 -15.36
C ARG A 98 1.34 12.90 -16.18
N LYS A 99 1.64 12.55 -17.45
CA LYS A 99 0.70 11.84 -18.34
C LYS A 99 0.34 10.46 -17.81
N ALA A 100 1.32 9.72 -17.27
CA ALA A 100 1.09 8.40 -16.68
C ALA A 100 0.24 8.51 -15.40
N ALA A 101 0.56 9.43 -14.50
CA ALA A 101 -0.22 9.70 -13.29
C ALA A 101 -1.66 10.10 -13.61
N ALA A 102 -1.86 11.03 -14.56
CA ALA A 102 -3.19 11.47 -15.00
C ALA A 102 -4.01 10.31 -15.61
N LYS A 103 -3.41 9.49 -16.49
CA LYS A 103 -4.09 8.30 -17.05
C LYS A 103 -4.44 7.28 -15.95
N GLY A 104 -3.55 7.08 -14.99
CA GLY A 104 -3.78 6.22 -13.84
C GLY A 104 -4.97 6.70 -13.01
N LEU A 105 -5.03 8.00 -12.72
CA LEU A 105 -6.13 8.62 -11.97
C LEU A 105 -7.47 8.45 -12.70
N LEU A 106 -7.50 8.71 -14.01
CA LEU A 106 -8.70 8.46 -14.84
C LEU A 106 -9.17 7.01 -14.76
N LYS A 107 -8.22 6.06 -14.74
CA LYS A 107 -8.52 4.62 -14.57
C LYS A 107 -9.07 4.30 -13.17
N VAL A 108 -8.62 4.98 -12.12
CA VAL A 108 -9.19 4.80 -10.78
C VAL A 108 -10.61 5.35 -10.73
N MET A 109 -10.84 6.55 -11.26
CA MET A 109 -12.16 7.19 -11.30
C MET A 109 -13.19 6.36 -12.09
N SER A 110 -12.78 5.78 -13.24
CA SER A 110 -13.67 5.00 -14.09
C SER A 110 -14.15 3.70 -13.44
N LYS A 111 -13.42 3.14 -12.46
CA LYS A 111 -13.88 1.97 -11.68
C LYS A 111 -15.17 2.24 -10.92
N MET A 112 -15.40 3.49 -10.52
CA MET A 112 -16.61 3.94 -9.83
C MET A 112 -17.60 4.65 -10.77
N GLY A 113 -17.31 4.68 -12.08
CA GLY A 113 -18.13 5.40 -13.07
C GLY A 113 -18.05 6.93 -12.98
N ILE A 114 -17.03 7.48 -12.31
CA ILE A 114 -16.87 8.93 -12.18
C ILE A 114 -16.09 9.48 -13.39
N SER A 115 -16.69 10.43 -14.10
CA SER A 115 -16.13 10.97 -15.35
C SER A 115 -15.43 12.33 -15.20
N THR A 116 -15.58 13.02 -14.07
CA THR A 116 -14.98 14.36 -13.86
C THR A 116 -14.19 14.42 -12.56
N LEU A 117 -13.01 15.05 -12.62
CA LEU A 117 -12.14 15.21 -11.46
C LEU A 117 -12.80 16.05 -10.36
N GLN A 118 -13.60 17.05 -10.77
CA GLN A 118 -14.35 17.89 -9.84
C GLN A 118 -15.34 17.09 -8.98
N SER A 119 -16.00 16.08 -9.54
CA SER A 119 -16.92 15.21 -8.79
C SER A 119 -16.18 14.19 -7.93
N TYR A 120 -14.96 13.80 -8.34
CA TYR A 120 -14.13 12.88 -7.58
C TYR A 120 -13.51 13.54 -6.34
N LYS A 121 -13.16 14.82 -6.45
CA LYS A 121 -12.52 15.59 -5.38
C LYS A 121 -13.42 15.67 -4.15
N GLY A 122 -12.92 15.22 -3.00
CA GLY A 122 -13.66 15.22 -1.74
C GLY A 122 -14.79 14.17 -1.67
N ALA A 123 -14.95 13.31 -2.68
CA ALA A 123 -16.00 12.29 -2.70
C ALA A 123 -15.75 11.12 -1.74
N GLN A 124 -14.50 10.96 -1.25
CA GLN A 124 -14.10 9.90 -0.33
C GLN A 124 -14.55 8.49 -0.78
N VAL A 125 -14.33 8.16 -2.05
CA VAL A 125 -14.67 6.84 -2.62
C VAL A 125 -13.66 5.75 -2.23
N PHE A 126 -13.40 5.65 -0.93
CA PHE A 126 -12.44 4.76 -0.32
C PHE A 126 -13.03 4.10 0.94
N GLU A 127 -12.41 3.00 1.33
CA GLU A 127 -12.65 2.37 2.62
C GLU A 127 -11.31 2.31 3.36
N ALA A 128 -11.32 2.72 4.63
CA ALA A 128 -10.17 2.58 5.50
C ALA A 128 -10.17 1.18 6.13
N VAL A 129 -9.01 0.54 6.16
CA VAL A 129 -8.80 -0.74 6.82
C VAL A 129 -7.59 -0.60 7.73
N GLY A 130 -7.76 -0.84 9.03
CA GLY A 130 -6.70 -0.75 10.02
C GLY A 130 -6.44 0.66 10.56
N LEU A 131 -7.30 1.65 10.28
CA LEU A 131 -7.22 2.99 10.89
C LEU A 131 -8.24 3.12 12.02
N ALA A 132 -7.79 3.65 13.15
CA ALA A 132 -8.65 3.96 14.29
C ALA A 132 -9.64 5.10 13.98
N ASP A 133 -10.79 5.10 14.66
CA ASP A 133 -11.83 6.12 14.51
C ASP A 133 -11.28 7.53 14.74
N GLU A 134 -10.36 7.72 15.68
CA GLU A 134 -9.77 9.04 15.96
C GLU A 134 -9.11 9.70 14.75
N ILE A 135 -8.47 8.92 13.86
CA ILE A 135 -7.87 9.43 12.62
C ILE A 135 -8.98 9.70 11.61
N VAL A 136 -9.90 8.76 11.45
CA VAL A 136 -11.00 8.88 10.48
C VAL A 136 -11.87 10.09 10.81
N ASP A 137 -12.26 10.29 12.07
CA ASP A 137 -13.09 11.40 12.52
C ASP A 137 -12.41 12.76 12.34
N ARG A 138 -11.08 12.80 12.49
CA ARG A 138 -10.30 14.04 12.37
C ARG A 138 -9.94 14.38 10.93
N CYS A 139 -9.52 13.39 10.14
CA CYS A 139 -8.90 13.60 8.83
C CYS A 139 -9.77 13.14 7.66
N PHE A 140 -10.62 12.14 7.87
CA PHE A 140 -11.33 11.42 6.80
C PHE A 140 -12.82 11.24 7.13
N THR A 141 -13.44 12.26 7.76
CA THR A 141 -14.79 12.17 8.31
C THR A 141 -15.78 11.68 7.25
N GLY A 142 -16.49 10.59 7.56
CA GLY A 142 -17.44 9.93 6.66
C GLY A 142 -16.90 8.68 5.95
N THR A 143 -15.60 8.42 6.03
CA THR A 143 -15.00 7.19 5.48
C THR A 143 -15.34 5.98 6.34
N THR A 144 -15.71 4.87 5.71
CA THR A 144 -15.98 3.61 6.44
C THR A 144 -14.68 3.00 6.97
N THR A 145 -14.65 2.60 8.24
CA THR A 145 -13.56 1.78 8.82
C THR A 145 -14.16 0.62 9.64
N ARG A 146 -14.32 -0.56 9.01
CA ARG A 146 -14.96 -1.72 9.67
C ARG A 146 -14.01 -2.47 10.60
N ILE A 147 -12.73 -2.43 10.28
CA ILE A 147 -11.66 -3.03 11.05
C ILE A 147 -10.76 -1.88 11.46
N GLN A 148 -10.91 -1.42 12.69
CA GLN A 148 -10.06 -0.39 13.26
C GLN A 148 -8.67 -0.93 13.55
N GLY A 149 -7.73 -0.04 13.86
CA GLY A 149 -6.37 -0.43 14.18
C GLY A 149 -5.53 0.71 14.71
N THR A 150 -4.56 1.13 13.90
CA THR A 150 -3.53 2.11 14.23
C THR A 150 -4.14 3.49 14.48
N GLY A 151 -3.74 4.11 15.59
CA GLY A 151 -4.05 5.50 15.96
C GLY A 151 -2.89 6.47 15.69
N PHE A 152 -3.04 7.73 16.08
CA PHE A 152 -2.03 8.77 15.88
C PHE A 152 -0.70 8.45 16.56
N GLU A 153 -0.71 7.84 17.75
CA GLU A 153 0.49 7.44 18.47
C GLU A 153 1.31 6.41 17.68
N ALA A 154 0.65 5.41 17.10
CA ALA A 154 1.34 4.39 16.32
C ALA A 154 1.85 4.95 14.98
N LEU A 155 1.09 5.84 14.32
CA LEU A 155 1.58 6.58 13.16
C LEU A 155 2.78 7.46 13.49
N TYR A 156 2.79 8.12 14.65
CA TYR A 156 3.91 8.92 15.10
C TYR A 156 5.17 8.07 15.25
N ARG A 157 5.07 6.89 15.87
CA ARG A 157 6.20 5.96 16.01
C ARG A 157 6.72 5.45 14.66
N ASP A 158 5.83 5.20 13.71
CA ASP A 158 6.24 4.82 12.36
C ASP A 158 7.00 5.96 11.66
N LEU A 159 6.54 7.21 11.82
CA LEU A 159 7.23 8.38 11.31
C LEU A 159 8.60 8.58 11.96
N GLU A 160 8.68 8.44 13.28
CA GLU A 160 9.92 8.54 14.05
C GLU A 160 10.94 7.49 13.56
N ARG A 161 10.52 6.23 13.41
CA ARG A 161 11.38 5.16 12.88
C ARG A 161 11.89 5.48 11.47
N LEU A 162 11.02 5.92 10.56
CA LEU A 162 11.42 6.28 9.20
C LEU A 162 12.36 7.49 9.16
N HIS A 163 12.14 8.44 10.07
CA HIS A 163 12.97 9.63 10.23
C HIS A 163 14.38 9.28 10.73
N ASP A 164 14.47 8.44 11.76
CA ASP A 164 15.74 7.97 12.32
C ASP A 164 16.53 7.13 11.31
N GLU A 165 15.85 6.31 10.51
CA GLU A 165 16.45 5.57 9.40
C GLU A 165 17.02 6.50 8.31
N ALA A 166 16.34 7.62 8.04
CA ALA A 166 16.78 8.62 7.07
C ALA A 166 17.88 9.55 7.61
N TYR A 167 17.94 9.78 8.92
CA TYR A 167 18.88 10.67 9.61
C TYR A 167 19.62 9.96 10.76
N PRO A 168 20.43 8.93 10.48
CA PRO A 168 21.13 8.17 11.52
C PRO A 168 22.13 9.05 12.30
N GLU A 169 22.25 8.84 13.61
CA GLU A 169 23.18 9.58 14.47
C GLU A 169 24.65 9.37 14.08
N THR A 170 24.98 8.16 13.65
CA THR A 170 26.29 7.79 13.10
C THR A 170 26.22 7.74 11.58
N THR A 171 26.89 8.70 10.93
CA THR A 171 27.11 8.69 9.49
C THR A 171 28.12 7.60 9.14
N SER A 172 27.69 6.55 8.45
CA SER A 172 28.61 5.72 7.68
C SER A 172 28.96 6.45 6.37
N ASP A 173 30.17 6.25 5.84
CA ASP A 173 30.64 6.86 4.57
C ASP A 173 29.85 6.37 3.34
N HIS A 174 28.89 5.47 3.53
CA HIS A 174 28.01 4.97 2.49
C HIS A 174 26.64 5.63 2.63
N SER A 175 26.28 6.47 1.66
CA SER A 175 24.88 6.88 1.48
C SER A 175 24.04 5.60 1.41
N PRO A 176 23.14 5.34 2.37
CA PRO A 176 22.30 4.16 2.29
C PRO A 176 21.48 4.27 1.00
N LEU A 177 21.62 3.26 0.12
CA LEU A 177 20.67 3.08 -0.98
C LEU A 177 19.28 2.95 -0.36
N VAL A 178 18.25 3.47 -1.04
CA VAL A 178 16.86 3.29 -0.61
C VAL A 178 16.61 1.79 -0.41
N ARG A 179 16.23 1.40 0.82
CA ARG A 179 15.96 0.01 1.16
C ARG A 179 14.81 -0.50 0.30
N ASN A 180 14.99 -1.68 -0.27
CA ASN A 180 13.91 -2.39 -0.95
C ASN A 180 13.33 -3.40 0.03
N ASP A 181 12.17 -3.04 0.56
CA ASP A 181 11.39 -3.80 1.54
C ASP A 181 10.60 -4.97 0.94
N GLY A 182 10.75 -5.25 -0.36
CA GLY A 182 10.14 -6.41 -0.99
C GLY A 182 8.61 -6.35 -1.11
N GLN A 183 7.99 -5.16 -1.05
CA GLN A 183 6.52 -5.02 -1.15
C GLN A 183 5.92 -5.72 -2.39
N PHE A 184 6.51 -5.53 -3.57
CA PHE A 184 5.99 -6.12 -4.81
C PHE A 184 6.50 -7.54 -5.09
N HIS A 185 7.72 -7.85 -4.66
CA HIS A 185 8.39 -9.09 -4.94
C HIS A 185 9.12 -9.59 -3.70
N TYR A 186 8.96 -10.88 -3.41
CA TYR A 186 9.62 -11.53 -2.28
C TYR A 186 11.11 -11.20 -2.22
N ARG A 187 11.55 -10.78 -1.05
CA ARG A 187 12.97 -10.63 -0.69
C ARG A 187 13.19 -11.30 0.66
N ASP A 188 14.35 -11.92 0.80
CA ASP A 188 14.68 -12.64 2.02
C ASP A 188 14.85 -11.68 3.20
N GLY A 189 14.16 -11.95 4.31
CA GLY A 189 14.18 -11.13 5.52
C GLY A 189 13.36 -9.83 5.46
N GLU A 190 12.66 -9.56 4.36
CA GLU A 190 11.87 -8.34 4.15
C GLU A 190 10.36 -8.61 4.34
N GLU A 191 9.47 -7.87 3.65
CA GLU A 191 8.02 -8.01 3.77
C GLU A 191 7.55 -9.47 3.65
N ALA A 192 6.55 -9.86 4.45
CA ALA A 192 6.05 -11.22 4.44
C ALA A 192 5.16 -11.48 3.22
N HIS A 193 5.43 -12.54 2.47
CA HIS A 193 4.59 -12.97 1.34
C HIS A 193 3.90 -14.30 1.65
N LEU A 194 2.65 -14.44 1.19
CA LEU A 194 1.94 -15.71 1.29
C LEU A 194 2.64 -16.81 0.48
N ASN A 195 3.11 -16.46 -0.71
CA ASN A 195 3.84 -17.37 -1.60
C ASN A 195 5.34 -17.19 -1.39
N THR A 196 5.96 -18.11 -0.67
CA THR A 196 7.42 -18.13 -0.44
C THR A 196 8.10 -19.14 -1.37
N PRO A 197 9.38 -18.94 -1.72
CA PRO A 197 10.13 -19.92 -2.52
C PRO A 197 10.07 -21.33 -1.93
N GLN A 198 10.30 -21.45 -0.61
CA GLN A 198 10.27 -22.73 0.09
C GLN A 198 8.87 -23.38 0.07
N GLY A 199 7.81 -22.59 0.24
CA GLY A 199 6.44 -23.09 0.11
C GLY A 199 6.15 -23.63 -1.29
N MET A 200 6.54 -22.89 -2.33
CA MET A 200 6.31 -23.29 -3.72
C MET A 200 7.07 -24.55 -4.11
N VAL A 201 8.32 -24.72 -3.65
CA VAL A 201 9.10 -25.94 -3.88
C VAL A 201 8.40 -27.16 -3.27
N ASN A 202 7.96 -27.05 -2.01
CA ASN A 202 7.26 -28.16 -1.34
C ASN A 202 5.92 -28.49 -2.00
N LEU A 203 5.17 -27.48 -2.46
CA LEU A 203 3.93 -27.68 -3.21
C LEU A 203 4.17 -28.41 -4.54
N GLN A 204 5.18 -27.98 -5.31
CA GLN A 204 5.55 -28.62 -6.57
C GLN A 204 6.02 -30.07 -6.35
N LEU A 205 6.83 -30.32 -5.31
CA LEU A 205 7.28 -31.66 -4.93
C LEU A 205 6.09 -32.55 -4.58
N ALA A 206 5.18 -32.07 -3.73
CA ALA A 206 3.97 -32.79 -3.34
C ALA A 206 3.12 -33.17 -4.57
N ALA A 207 2.90 -32.22 -5.48
CA ALA A 207 2.10 -32.45 -6.68
C ALA A 207 2.75 -33.44 -7.66
N ARG A 208 4.08 -33.40 -7.84
CA ARG A 208 4.80 -34.27 -8.79
C ARG A 208 5.05 -35.68 -8.27
N THR A 209 5.30 -35.82 -6.97
CA THR A 209 5.70 -37.10 -6.35
C THR A 209 4.60 -37.74 -5.52
N ASN A 210 3.45 -37.08 -5.37
CA ASN A 210 2.36 -37.48 -4.48
C ASN A 210 2.82 -37.64 -3.01
N SER A 211 3.84 -36.89 -2.58
CA SER A 211 4.35 -36.92 -1.20
C SER A 211 3.43 -36.15 -0.24
N ARG A 212 2.91 -36.85 0.78
CA ARG A 212 2.11 -36.25 1.84
C ARG A 212 2.95 -35.41 2.79
N GLU A 213 4.21 -35.79 2.98
CA GLU A 213 5.18 -35.12 3.83
C GLU A 213 5.51 -33.74 3.25
N ALA A 214 5.79 -33.66 1.95
CA ALA A 214 6.00 -32.39 1.25
C ALA A 214 4.76 -31.49 1.34
N TYR A 215 3.55 -32.06 1.21
CA TYR A 215 2.31 -31.28 1.38
C TYR A 215 2.13 -30.76 2.80
N LYS A 216 2.43 -31.57 3.82
CA LYS A 216 2.37 -31.15 5.24
C LYS A 216 3.32 -29.97 5.49
N GLU A 217 4.53 -30.00 4.93
CA GLU A 217 5.48 -28.91 5.09
C GLU A 217 5.04 -27.64 4.34
N PHE A 218 4.52 -27.78 3.12
CA PHE A 218 3.89 -26.67 2.41
C PHE A 218 2.74 -26.03 3.22
N ALA A 219 1.86 -26.86 3.77
CA ALA A 219 0.72 -26.40 4.57
C ALA A 219 1.19 -25.70 5.85
N ARG A 220 2.22 -26.23 6.53
CA ARG A 220 2.82 -25.59 7.72
C ARG A 220 3.35 -24.20 7.40
N ILE A 221 4.22 -24.09 6.39
CA ILE A 221 4.80 -22.82 5.95
C ILE A 221 3.71 -21.82 5.56
N THR A 222 2.77 -22.23 4.72
CA THR A 222 1.69 -21.35 4.23
C THR A 222 0.80 -20.89 5.38
N ASN A 223 0.47 -21.78 6.33
CA ASN A 223 -0.33 -21.39 7.50
C ASN A 223 0.41 -20.44 8.43
N GLU A 224 1.74 -20.56 8.57
CA GLU A 224 2.57 -19.61 9.33
C GLU A 224 2.62 -18.24 8.64
N GLN A 225 2.80 -18.19 7.32
CA GLN A 225 2.76 -16.93 6.57
C GLN A 225 1.36 -16.29 6.60
N ASN A 226 0.31 -17.11 6.49
CA ASN A 226 -1.07 -16.64 6.50
C ASN A 226 -1.42 -15.84 7.77
N LYS A 227 -0.82 -16.19 8.92
CA LYS A 227 -0.95 -15.46 10.19
C LYS A 227 -0.33 -14.06 10.16
N LYS A 228 0.61 -13.80 9.27
CA LYS A 228 1.27 -12.48 9.15
C LYS A 228 0.58 -11.60 8.11
N VAL A 229 0.07 -12.21 7.03
CA VAL A 229 -0.33 -11.48 5.81
C VAL A 229 -1.84 -11.37 5.58
N THR A 230 -2.68 -12.06 6.36
CA THR A 230 -4.14 -12.02 6.15
C THR A 230 -4.94 -11.88 7.44
N LEU A 231 -6.16 -11.33 7.31
CA LEU A 231 -7.13 -11.25 8.40
C LEU A 231 -7.56 -12.64 8.90
N ARG A 232 -7.82 -13.59 7.99
CA ARG A 232 -8.21 -14.96 8.38
C ARG A 232 -7.10 -15.68 9.16
N GLY A 233 -5.84 -15.29 8.98
CA GLY A 233 -4.72 -15.82 9.73
C GLY A 233 -4.69 -15.39 11.19
N GLN A 234 -5.37 -14.29 11.54
CA GLN A 234 -5.54 -13.86 12.93
C GLN A 234 -6.61 -14.67 13.69
N LEU A 235 -7.40 -15.47 12.96
CA LEU A 235 -8.45 -16.29 13.53
C LEU A 235 -7.90 -17.66 13.97
N LYS A 236 -8.40 -18.17 15.09
CA LYS A 236 -8.15 -19.53 15.55
C LYS A 236 -9.44 -20.29 15.75
N PHE A 237 -9.46 -21.55 15.37
CA PHE A 237 -10.56 -22.44 15.72
C PHE A 237 -10.51 -22.74 17.22
N LYS A 238 -11.66 -22.59 17.88
CA LYS A 238 -11.85 -23.08 19.24
C LYS A 238 -12.40 -24.51 19.14
N PHE A 239 -11.51 -25.49 19.29
CA PHE A 239 -11.90 -26.89 19.24
C PHE A 239 -12.48 -27.34 20.59
N ASP A 240 -13.52 -28.17 20.53
CA ASP A 240 -14.08 -28.89 21.66
C ASP A 240 -13.74 -30.38 21.51
N PRO A 241 -12.77 -30.91 22.28
CA PRO A 241 -12.35 -32.30 22.16
C PRO A 241 -13.48 -33.32 22.39
N SER A 242 -14.51 -32.95 23.18
CA SER A 242 -15.64 -33.84 23.47
C SER A 242 -16.54 -34.09 22.25
N ARG A 243 -16.43 -33.25 21.22
CA ARG A 243 -17.22 -33.32 19.98
C ARG A 243 -16.39 -33.77 18.78
N ALA A 244 -15.19 -34.29 19.01
CA ALA A 244 -14.38 -34.85 17.94
C ALA A 244 -15.07 -36.11 17.37
N VAL A 245 -15.09 -36.22 16.04
CA VAL A 245 -15.65 -37.38 15.34
C VAL A 245 -14.55 -38.19 14.66
N PRO A 246 -14.72 -39.53 14.54
CA PRO A 246 -13.88 -40.36 13.71
C PRO A 246 -13.76 -39.86 12.25
N LEU A 247 -12.59 -40.02 11.63
CA LEU A 247 -12.34 -39.50 10.27
C LEU A 247 -13.26 -40.14 9.21
N ASN A 248 -13.72 -41.38 9.42
CA ASN A 248 -14.66 -42.07 8.54
C ASN A 248 -16.10 -41.52 8.61
N GLU A 249 -16.44 -40.71 9.62
CA GLU A 249 -17.71 -39.98 9.68
C GLU A 249 -17.65 -38.65 8.91
N VAL A 250 -16.45 -38.18 8.56
CA VAL A 250 -16.25 -36.98 7.76
C VAL A 250 -16.63 -37.27 6.30
N GLU A 251 -17.24 -36.28 5.64
CA GLU A 251 -17.59 -36.36 4.22
C GLU A 251 -16.39 -36.81 3.35
N PRO A 252 -16.58 -37.75 2.41
CA PRO A 252 -15.47 -38.27 1.62
C PRO A 252 -14.89 -37.23 0.66
N VAL A 253 -13.59 -37.37 0.36
CA VAL A 253 -12.83 -36.48 -0.51
C VAL A 253 -13.53 -36.25 -1.86
N SER A 254 -14.12 -37.30 -2.45
CA SER A 254 -14.84 -37.23 -3.74
C SER A 254 -16.06 -36.30 -3.74
N LYS A 255 -16.60 -35.95 -2.57
CA LYS A 255 -17.67 -34.96 -2.43
C LYS A 255 -17.12 -33.57 -2.11
N ILE A 256 -16.10 -33.48 -1.25
CA ILE A 256 -15.44 -32.21 -0.90
C ILE A 256 -14.86 -31.52 -2.14
N VAL A 257 -14.13 -32.25 -2.99
CA VAL A 257 -13.47 -31.68 -4.18
C VAL A 257 -14.44 -31.08 -5.19
N LYS A 258 -15.73 -31.45 -5.15
CA LYS A 258 -16.77 -30.85 -6.01
C LYS A 258 -17.05 -29.38 -5.69
N ARG A 259 -16.63 -28.91 -4.51
CA ARG A 259 -16.72 -27.49 -4.12
C ARG A 259 -15.51 -26.68 -4.59
N PHE A 260 -14.46 -27.33 -5.11
CA PHE A 260 -13.28 -26.64 -5.61
C PHE A 260 -13.49 -26.25 -7.07
N ASN A 261 -13.20 -24.99 -7.37
CA ASN A 261 -13.24 -24.45 -8.72
C ASN A 261 -11.84 -23.94 -9.08
N THR A 262 -11.32 -24.38 -10.22
CA THR A 262 -10.18 -23.71 -10.85
C THR A 262 -10.75 -22.49 -11.57
N GLY A 263 -10.53 -21.29 -11.04
CA GLY A 263 -11.01 -20.05 -11.67
C GLY A 263 -10.60 -19.96 -13.14
N ALA A 264 -11.43 -19.31 -13.96
CA ALA A 264 -11.11 -19.12 -15.38
C ALA A 264 -9.85 -18.28 -15.53
N MET A 265 -8.79 -18.88 -16.08
CA MET A 265 -7.57 -18.16 -16.45
C MET A 265 -7.58 -17.98 -17.97
N SER A 266 -7.65 -16.73 -18.43
CA SER A 266 -7.43 -16.42 -19.85
C SER A 266 -5.98 -16.76 -20.18
N LEU A 267 -5.78 -17.64 -21.16
CA LEU A 267 -4.48 -17.92 -21.77
C LEU A 267 -4.01 -16.73 -22.60
#